data_AF-A0A7J3X9G5-F1
#
_entry.id   AF-A0A7J3X9G5-F1
#
_cell.length_a   1.000
_cell.length_b   1.000
_cell.length_c   1.000
_cell.angle_alpha   90.00
_cell.angle_beta   90.00
_cell.angle_gamma   90.00
#
_symmetry.space_group_name_H-M   'P 1'
#
loop_
_entity.id
_entity.type
_entity.pdbx_description
1 polymer ?
#
loop_
_entity_poly.entity_id
_entity_poly.type
_entity_poly.pdbx_seq_one_letter_code
_entity_poly.pdbx_strand_id
1 'polypeptide(L)' 'MPRRPFYASISGKGGTGKTVLTALLLRVLLDESTNDEILVVDADPATNLPQILGVPINKTIGDVAEEFRR' A
#
# COMPACT_ATOMS: atom_id res chain seq x y z
N MET A 1 -2.62 24.97 11.45
CA MET A 1 -3.83 24.12 11.40
C MET A 1 -3.38 22.70 11.08
N PRO A 2 -3.87 21.65 11.77
CA PRO A 2 -3.56 20.29 11.36
C PRO A 2 -4.10 20.06 9.94
N ARG A 3 -3.26 19.51 9.06
CA ARG A 3 -3.68 19.15 7.69
C ARG A 3 -4.73 18.05 7.79
N ARG A 4 -5.81 18.15 7.03
CA ARG A 4 -6.78 17.05 6.91
C ARG A 4 -6.08 15.87 6.23
N PRO A 5 -6.27 14.63 6.72
CA PRO A 5 -5.74 13.46 6.03
C PRO A 5 -6.32 13.35 4.62
N PHE A 6 -5.48 13.01 3.66
CA PHE A 6 -5.86 12.76 2.28
C PHE A 6 -6.04 11.25 2.08
N TYR A 7 -7.15 10.87 1.44
CA TYR A 7 -7.48 9.47 1.15
C TYR A 7 -7.59 9.27 -0.36
N ALA A 8 -6.91 8.24 -0.87
CA ALA A 8 -7.00 7.83 -2.27
C ALA A 8 -7.21 6.32 -2.38
N SER A 9 -8.00 5.89 -3.37
CA SER A 9 -8.22 4.49 -3.70
C SER A 9 -7.96 4.28 -5.19
N ILE A 10 -7.15 3.27 -5.52
CA ILE A 10 -6.78 2.93 -6.90
C ILE A 10 -7.56 1.69 -7.31
N SER A 11 -8.49 1.84 -8.25
CA SER A 11 -9.38 0.77 -8.71
C SER A 11 -9.35 0.64 -10.24
N GLY A 12 -9.85 -0.49 -10.76
CA GLY A 12 -9.83 -0.80 -12.18
C GLY A 12 -9.73 -2.30 -12.48
N LYS A 13 -9.95 -2.69 -13.74
CA LYS A 13 -9.94 -4.09 -14.20
C LYS A 13 -8.61 -4.81 -13.89
N GLY A 14 -8.63 -6.14 -13.82
CA GLY A 14 -7.41 -6.94 -13.71
C GLY A 14 -6.43 -6.65 -14.84
N GLY A 15 -5.14 -6.52 -14.53
CA GLY A 15 -4.08 -6.29 -15.52
C GLY A 15 -3.89 -4.85 -16.00
N THR A 16 -4.63 -3.85 -15.50
CA THR A 16 -4.49 -2.44 -15.93
C THR A 16 -3.31 -1.68 -15.31
N GLY A 17 -2.43 -2.35 -14.57
CA GLY A 17 -1.24 -1.73 -13.97
C GLY A 17 -1.48 -0.95 -12.66
N LYS A 18 -2.59 -1.18 -11.95
CA LYS A 18 -2.94 -0.49 -10.69
C LYS A 18 -1.83 -0.53 -9.64
N THR A 19 -1.22 -1.69 -9.43
CA THR A 19 -0.14 -1.87 -8.44
C THR A 19 1.10 -1.07 -8.83
N VAL A 20 1.45 -1.04 -10.13
CA VAL A 20 2.57 -0.24 -10.65
C VAL A 20 2.30 1.26 -10.48
N LEU A 21 1.09 1.72 -10.83
CA LEU A 21 0.68 3.10 -10.62
C LEU A 21 0.77 3.48 -9.13
N THR A 22 0.31 2.61 -8.24
CA THR A 22 0.35 2.84 -6.79
C THR A 22 1.78 2.96 -6.29
N ALA A 23 2.69 2.10 -6.75
CA ALA A 23 4.10 2.15 -6.37
C ALA A 23 4.80 3.42 -6.87
N LEU A 24 4.55 3.83 -8.12
CA LEU A 24 5.10 5.07 -8.68
C LEU A 24 4.55 6.32 -7.98
N LEU A 25 3.24 6.35 -7.69
CA LEU A 25 2.63 7.44 -6.94
C LEU A 25 3.23 7.56 -5.54
N LEU A 26 3.37 6.43 -4.83
CA LEU A 26 4.01 6.41 -3.51
C LEU A 26 5.45 6.94 -3.58
N ARG A 27 6.22 6.53 -4.59
CA ARG A 27 7.58 7.02 -4.81
C ARG A 27 7.63 8.55 -4.95
N VAL A 28 6.76 9.12 -5.78
CA VAL A 28 6.68 10.58 -5.96
C VAL A 28 6.29 11.29 -4.67
N LEU A 29 5.31 10.76 -3.93
CA LEU A 29 4.87 11.37 -2.66
C LEU A 29 5.99 11.36 -1.61
N LEU A 30 6.75 10.27 -1.53
CA LEU A 30 7.92 10.16 -0.63
C LEU A 30 9.06 11.10 -1.04
N ASP A 31 9.30 11.29 -2.34
CA ASP A 31 10.36 12.17 -2.84
C ASP A 31 10.01 13.66 -2.63
N GLU A 32 8.73 14.04 -2.71
CA GLU A 32 8.26 15.43 -2.55
C GLU A 32 7.96 15.83 -1.10
N SER A 33 7.66 14.87 -0.21
CA SER A 33 7.12 15.16 1.13
C SER A 33 8.09 14.74 2.23
N THR A 34 8.74 15.70 2.87
CA THR A 34 9.73 15.45 3.94
C THR A 34 9.13 15.12 5.32
N ASN A 35 7.82 15.32 5.52
CA ASN A 35 7.16 15.15 6.83
C ASN A 35 5.78 14.47 6.78
N ASP A 36 5.38 13.88 5.65
CA ASP A 36 4.06 13.25 5.55
C ASP A 36 4.12 11.77 5.96
N GLU A 37 3.27 11.38 6.91
CA GLU A 37 3.06 9.98 7.26
C GLU A 37 2.11 9.34 6.24
N ILE A 38 2.62 8.39 5.45
CA ILE A 38 1.85 7.71 4.41
C ILE A 38 1.57 6.27 4.83
N LEU A 39 0.28 5.94 4.97
CA LEU A 39 -0.19 4.56 5.12
C LEU A 39 -0.65 4.04 3.76
N VAL A 40 -0.07 2.92 3.33
CA VAL A 40 -0.46 2.22 2.10
C VAL A 40 -1.04 0.86 2.46
N VAL A 41 -2.19 0.55 1.86
CA VAL A 41 -2.90 -0.71 2.06
C VAL A 41 -3.00 -1.44 0.72
N ASP A 42 -2.35 -2.59 0.61
CA ASP A 42 -2.56 -3.51 -0.52
C ASP A 42 -3.83 -4.33 -0.24
N ALA A 43 -4.89 -4.05 -1.00
CA ALA A 43 -6.15 -4.76 -0.91
C ALA A 43 -6.23 -5.97 -1.86
N ASP A 44 -5.14 -6.30 -2.57
CA ASP A 44 -5.06 -7.44 -3.47
C ASP A 44 -4.59 -8.70 -2.69
N PRO A 45 -5.36 -9.81 -2.69
CA PRO A 45 -4.97 -11.04 -2.02
C PRO A 45 -3.67 -11.65 -2.59
N ALA A 46 -3.29 -11.36 -3.83
CA ALA A 46 -2.03 -11.83 -4.41
C ALA A 46 -0.80 -11.06 -3.91
N THR A 47 -0.99 -9.94 -3.18
CA THR A 47 0.04 -9.10 -2.55
C THR A 47 1.31 -8.92 -3.41
N ASN A 48 1.26 -7.98 -4.34
CA ASN A 48 2.40 -7.69 -5.24
C ASN A 48 3.09 -6.36 -4.91
N LEU A 49 2.43 -5.47 -4.17
CA LEU A 49 2.96 -4.14 -3.89
C LEU A 49 4.28 -4.13 -3.10
N PRO A 50 4.46 -4.94 -2.03
CA PRO A 50 5.69 -4.91 -1.24
C PRO A 50 6.91 -5.36 -2.04
N GLN A 51 6.72 -6.34 -2.93
CA GLN A 51 7.77 -6.82 -3.83
C GLN A 51 8.23 -5.72 -4.79
N ILE A 52 7.29 -4.95 -5.36
CA ILE A 52 7.61 -3.81 -6.23
C ILE A 52 8.34 -2.71 -5.47
N LEU A 53 7.97 -2.47 -4.22
CA LEU A 53 8.61 -1.47 -3.36
C LEU A 53 9.95 -1.93 -2.77
N GLY A 54 10.31 -3.21 -2.92
CA GLY A 54 11.52 -3.79 -2.32
C GLY A 54 11.48 -3.85 -0.79
N VAL A 55 10.28 -3.89 -0.20
CA VAL A 55 10.07 -3.90 1.26
C VAL A 55 9.77 -5.32 1.74
N PRO A 56 10.50 -5.84 2.75
CA PRO A 56 10.19 -7.15 3.31
C PRO A 56 8.86 -7.12 4.07
N ILE A 57 8.00 -8.12 3.83
CA ILE A 57 6.81 -8.37 4.64
C ILE A 57 7.08 -9.52 5.60
N ASN A 58 6.95 -9.25 6.89
CA ASN A 58 7.14 -10.25 7.94
C ASN A 58 5.81 -10.83 8.47
N LYS A 59 4.70 -10.09 8.26
CA LYS A 59 3.36 -10.49 8.74
C LYS A 59 2.29 -9.77 7.93
N THR A 60 1.23 -10.49 7.59
CA THR A 60 0.02 -9.97 6.93
C THR A 60 -1.17 -9.96 7.88
N ILE A 61 -2.22 -9.23 7.52
CA ILE A 61 -3.50 -9.30 8.25
C ILE A 61 -4.11 -10.72 8.15
N GLY A 62 -3.85 -11.43 7.05
CA GLY A 62 -4.23 -12.83 6.89
C GLY A 62 -3.60 -13.74 7.94
N ASP A 63 -2.29 -13.57 8.18
CA ASP A 63 -1.56 -14.37 9.19
C ASP A 63 -2.13 -14.12 10.60
N VAL A 64 -2.39 -12.86 10.94
CA VAL A 64 -3.00 -12.50 12.23
C VAL A 64 -4.39 -13.13 12.37
N ALA A 65 -5.21 -13.06 11.32
CA ALA A 65 -6.55 -13.65 11.35
C ALA A 65 -6.52 -15.18 11.50
N GLU A 66 -5.48 -15.87 11.02
CA GLU A 66 -5.30 -17.30 11.23
C GLU A 66 -4.87 -17.63 12.66
N GLU A 67 -3.95 -16.86 13.26
CA GLU A 67 -3.54 -17.00 14.65
C GLU A 67 -4.73 -16.95 15.62
N PHE A 68 -5.70 -16.06 15.39
CA PHE A 68 -6.91 -15.95 16.22
C PHE A 68 -7.90 -17.11 16.07
N ARG A 69 -7.80 -17.91 15.01
CA ARG A 69 -8.70 -19.05 14.77
C ARG A 69 -8.17 -20.36 15.36
N ARG A 70 -6.89 -20.41 15.73
CA ARG A 70 -6.27 -21.56 16.39
C ARG A 70 -6.45 -21.47 17.91
#